data_AF-A0A512T1E6-F1
#
_entry.id   AF-A0A512T1E6-F1
#
_cell.length_a   1.000
_cell.length_b   1.000
_cell.length_c   1.000
_cell.angle_alpha   90.00
_cell.angle_beta   90.00
_cell.angle_gamma   90.00
#
_symmetry.space_group_name_H-M   'P 1'
#
loop_
_entity.id
_entity.type
_entity.pdbx_description
1 polymer ?
#
loop_
_entity_poly.entity_id
_entity_poly.type
_entity_poly.pdbx_seq_one_letter_code
_entity_poly.pdbx_strand_id
1 'polypeptide(L)'
;MTLSMRRSSGAALALAGLLALGACGSSDGGSGSGSGTSETGTKDSGSDAAAKGDKVDAGEVAGRMVKAMEKAGSGTMTMKTGGQEAKGDFRYVDGKLEQHTNVPVEGSEMEIIAVGDFVYLKGLPGQAKPWVKIDPKADDPISQMFKGIVEGGVSDPAKMAANLKGTEATVKATDGDKTTYEFSVDPAKAMGSTPSPSPSATMKPLTMTYVLDKDDRPVTISTSAAGQSIEVTYGDWGKKVDISAPPADQVGPISMPSAG
;
A
#
# COMPACT_ATOMS: atom_id res chain seq x y z
N MET A 1 7.10 -62.62 -4.37
CA MET A 1 8.08 -62.65 -3.27
C MET A 1 8.06 -61.28 -2.61
N THR A 2 7.22 -61.08 -1.60
CA THR A 2 7.40 -61.33 -0.14
C THR A 2 7.79 -60.04 0.58
N LEU A 3 6.86 -59.62 1.45
CA LEU A 3 6.85 -58.48 2.37
C LEU A 3 8.13 -58.32 3.20
N SER A 4 8.36 -57.09 3.69
CA SER A 4 8.70 -56.89 5.10
C SER A 4 8.26 -55.51 5.61
N MET A 5 7.31 -55.56 6.54
CA MET A 5 6.80 -54.50 7.40
C MET A 5 7.64 -54.49 8.68
N ARG A 6 8.00 -53.32 9.21
CA ARG A 6 8.46 -53.20 10.61
C ARG A 6 7.63 -52.17 11.36
N ARG A 7 6.81 -52.71 12.27
CA ARG A 7 6.14 -52.01 13.37
C ARG A 7 7.13 -51.82 14.52
N SER A 8 7.01 -50.70 15.23
CA SER A 8 7.42 -50.61 16.64
C SER A 8 6.56 -49.56 17.35
N SER A 9 5.66 -50.07 18.19
CA SER A 9 5.09 -49.45 19.40
C SER A 9 6.23 -48.90 20.30
N GLY A 10 6.11 -47.93 21.19
CA GLY A 10 5.03 -47.19 21.83
C GLY A 10 5.57 -46.73 23.20
N ALA A 11 5.12 -45.60 23.75
CA ALA A 11 5.12 -45.32 25.20
C ALA A 11 4.28 -44.07 25.48
N ALA A 12 3.17 -44.26 26.19
CA ALA A 12 2.38 -43.22 26.80
C ALA A 12 2.99 -42.87 28.17
N LEU A 13 3.08 -41.58 28.50
CA LEU A 13 3.22 -41.09 29.87
C LEU A 13 2.21 -39.96 30.05
N ALA A 14 1.11 -40.31 30.72
CA ALA A 14 0.19 -39.38 31.34
C ALA A 14 0.68 -39.13 32.77
N LEU A 15 0.81 -37.86 33.17
CA LEU A 15 0.77 -37.46 34.58
C LEU A 15 -0.23 -36.32 34.73
N ALA A 16 -1.18 -36.55 35.64
CA ALA A 16 -2.23 -35.64 36.07
C ALA A 16 -1.83 -34.92 37.38
N GLY A 17 -2.50 -33.80 37.65
CA GLY A 17 -2.64 -33.17 38.99
C GLY A 17 -2.56 -31.64 38.91
N LEU A 18 -3.67 -30.86 38.92
CA LEU A 18 -4.48 -30.40 40.09
C LEU A 18 -3.65 -29.48 41.02
N LEU A 19 -4.00 -28.27 41.49
CA LEU A 19 -5.21 -27.44 41.64
C LEU A 19 -4.75 -26.01 42.00
N ALA A 20 -5.52 -24.97 41.67
CA ALA A 20 -5.81 -23.87 42.61
C ALA A 20 -7.04 -23.07 42.13
N LEU A 21 -8.12 -23.17 42.91
CA LEU A 21 -9.33 -22.37 42.80
C LEU A 21 -9.12 -21.01 43.51
N GLY A 22 -9.57 -19.93 42.88
CA GLY A 22 -9.92 -18.65 43.53
C GLY A 22 -11.26 -18.20 42.96
N ALA A 23 -12.37 -18.57 43.61
CA ALA A 23 -13.16 -17.70 44.50
C ALA A 23 -14.26 -16.94 43.74
N CYS A 24 -15.48 -17.47 43.88
CA CYS A 24 -16.75 -16.83 43.61
C CYS A 24 -17.02 -15.74 44.66
N GLY A 25 -17.74 -14.68 44.29
CA GLY A 25 -18.35 -13.75 45.24
C GLY A 25 -19.57 -13.08 44.61
N SER A 26 -20.76 -13.51 45.03
CA SER A 26 -22.05 -12.86 44.77
C SER A 26 -22.77 -12.65 46.11
N SER A 27 -23.57 -11.57 46.17
CA SER A 27 -24.47 -11.10 47.26
C SER A 27 -23.74 -10.37 48.42
N ASP A 28 -24.11 -9.16 48.86
CA ASP A 28 -25.43 -8.74 49.40
C ASP A 28 -25.55 -7.19 49.45
N GLY A 29 -26.75 -6.67 49.73
CA GLY A 29 -27.08 -5.25 49.70
C GLY A 29 -26.59 -4.46 50.92
N GLY A 30 -26.27 -3.18 50.69
CA GLY A 30 -25.97 -2.21 51.72
C GLY A 30 -26.18 -0.79 51.21
N SER A 31 -27.28 -0.16 51.63
CA SER A 31 -27.47 1.29 51.50
C SER A 31 -26.37 2.04 52.25
N GLY A 32 -25.66 2.92 51.54
CA GLY A 32 -24.71 3.85 52.10
C GLY A 32 -24.65 5.13 51.25
N SER A 33 -25.39 6.14 51.68
CA SER A 33 -25.26 7.52 51.21
C SER A 33 -23.91 8.09 51.66
N GLY A 34 -23.14 8.72 50.76
CA GLY A 34 -21.86 9.33 51.13
C GLY A 34 -21.00 9.82 49.97
N SER A 35 -21.41 10.93 49.38
CA SER A 35 -20.59 12.03 48.80
C SER A 35 -19.11 11.80 48.44
N GLY A 36 -18.81 11.95 47.14
CA GLY A 36 -17.76 12.83 46.62
C GLY A 36 -16.30 12.39 46.76
N THR A 37 -15.67 11.99 45.65
CA THR A 37 -14.34 12.48 45.22
C THR A 37 -14.10 12.07 43.77
N SER A 38 -13.76 13.07 42.96
CA SER A 38 -13.43 12.96 41.55
C SER A 38 -12.08 12.28 41.31
N GLU A 39 -12.09 11.47 40.25
CA GLU A 39 -11.05 11.30 39.23
C GLU A 39 -9.59 11.06 39.65
N THR A 40 -9.13 9.85 39.37
CA THR A 40 -8.03 9.70 38.41
C THR A 40 -8.28 8.44 37.61
N GLY A 41 -9.04 8.58 36.52
CA GLY A 41 -9.25 7.51 35.56
C GLY A 41 -7.95 7.22 34.84
N THR A 42 -7.36 6.08 35.13
CA THR A 42 -6.40 5.43 34.25
C THR A 42 -7.04 5.34 32.86
N LYS A 43 -6.48 6.04 31.88
CA LYS A 43 -6.81 5.84 30.47
C LYS A 43 -6.50 4.39 30.13
N ASP A 44 -7.53 3.57 30.15
CA ASP A 44 -7.56 2.30 29.46
C ASP A 44 -7.18 2.57 28.00
N SER A 45 -6.10 1.94 27.54
CA SER A 45 -5.72 1.94 26.13
C SER A 45 -6.61 0.95 25.39
N GLY A 46 -7.92 1.17 25.48
CA GLY A 46 -8.87 0.65 24.52
C GLY A 46 -8.65 1.40 23.22
N SER A 47 -8.40 0.68 22.15
CA SER A 47 -8.41 1.22 20.79
C SER A 47 -9.81 1.75 20.50
N ASP A 48 -10.09 3.00 20.87
CA ASP A 48 -11.29 3.69 20.43
C ASP A 48 -11.28 3.69 18.90
N ALA A 49 -12.27 3.02 18.32
CA ALA A 49 -12.44 2.98 16.88
C ALA A 49 -12.58 4.43 16.39
N ALA A 50 -11.76 4.81 15.40
CA ALA A 50 -11.71 6.17 14.90
C ALA A 50 -13.12 6.64 14.49
N ALA A 51 -13.58 7.76 15.04
CA ALA A 51 -14.90 8.29 14.78
C ALA A 51 -14.89 9.26 13.60
N LYS A 52 -16.01 9.40 12.91
CA LYS A 52 -16.16 10.39 11.84
C LYS A 52 -15.90 11.81 12.38
N GLY A 53 -15.03 12.54 11.70
CA GLY A 53 -14.59 13.89 12.08
C GLY A 53 -13.26 13.92 12.83
N ASP A 54 -12.78 12.77 13.32
CA ASP A 54 -11.50 12.68 14.01
C ASP A 54 -10.35 13.12 13.11
N LYS A 55 -9.38 13.78 13.73
CA LYS A 55 -8.15 14.24 13.10
C LYS A 55 -7.01 13.32 13.50
N VAL A 56 -6.30 12.79 12.51
CA VAL A 56 -5.17 11.88 12.69
C VAL A 56 -4.01 12.31 11.79
N ASP A 57 -2.80 11.82 12.06
CA ASP A 57 -1.65 12.06 11.20
C ASP A 57 -1.71 11.15 9.95
N ALA A 58 -1.67 11.74 8.76
CA ALA A 58 -1.73 11.01 7.50
C ALA A 58 -0.50 10.11 7.29
N GLY A 59 0.67 10.50 7.81
CA GLY A 59 1.89 9.70 7.77
C GLY A 59 1.80 8.47 8.68
N GLU A 60 1.13 8.57 9.83
CA GLU A 60 0.83 7.41 10.68
C GLU A 60 -0.15 6.45 9.99
N VAL A 61 -1.22 6.97 9.39
CA VAL A 61 -2.19 6.17 8.60
C VAL A 61 -1.47 5.46 7.45
N ALA A 62 -0.70 6.19 6.65
CA ALA A 62 0.08 5.62 5.55
C ALA A 62 1.11 4.60 6.06
N GLY A 63 1.75 4.85 7.21
CA GLY A 63 2.70 3.93 7.81
C GLY A 63 2.09 2.60 8.25
N ARG A 64 0.86 2.61 8.78
CA ARG A 64 0.11 1.37 9.07
C ARG A 64 -0.26 0.63 7.78
N MET A 65 -0.73 1.37 6.78
CA MET A 65 -1.06 0.82 5.47
C MET A 65 0.12 0.10 4.81
N VAL A 66 1.30 0.73 4.78
CA VAL A 66 2.53 0.11 4.22
C VAL A 66 2.86 -1.19 4.93
N LYS A 67 2.87 -1.19 6.28
CA LYS A 67 3.12 -2.42 7.06
C LYS A 67 2.09 -3.52 6.78
N ALA A 68 0.83 -3.15 6.58
CA ALA A 68 -0.23 -4.10 6.25
C ALA A 68 -0.02 -4.72 4.86
N MET A 69 0.40 -3.92 3.87
CA MET A 69 0.73 -4.42 2.54
C MET A 69 1.99 -5.30 2.55
N GLU A 70 3.04 -4.89 3.25
CA GLU A 70 4.26 -5.71 3.46
C GLU A 70 3.94 -7.05 4.10
N LYS A 71 3.11 -7.04 5.15
CA LYS A 71 2.66 -8.24 5.85
C LYS A 71 1.85 -9.17 4.94
N ALA A 72 1.03 -8.61 4.04
CA ALA A 72 0.28 -9.38 3.06
C ALA A 72 1.18 -9.96 1.94
N GLY A 73 2.33 -9.34 1.70
CA GLY A 73 3.37 -9.78 0.77
C GLY A 73 3.03 -9.51 -0.70
N SER A 74 1.81 -9.76 -1.14
CA SER A 74 1.38 -9.56 -2.54
C SER A 74 -0.14 -9.36 -2.67
N GLY A 75 -0.58 -8.98 -3.86
CA GLY A 75 -2.00 -8.86 -4.19
C GLY A 75 -2.23 -8.33 -5.60
N THR A 76 -3.48 -8.02 -5.91
CA THR A 76 -3.89 -7.39 -7.17
C THR A 76 -4.19 -5.91 -6.95
N MET A 77 -4.03 -5.14 -8.03
CA MET A 77 -4.46 -3.75 -8.09
C MET A 77 -5.19 -3.47 -9.41
N THR A 78 -6.18 -2.59 -9.35
CA THR A 78 -6.89 -2.07 -10.50
C THR A 78 -6.88 -0.55 -10.42
N MET A 79 -6.26 0.11 -11.38
CA MET A 79 -6.19 1.57 -11.47
C MET A 79 -7.19 2.08 -12.50
N LYS A 80 -8.03 3.03 -12.11
CA LYS A 80 -8.98 3.73 -12.96
C LYS A 80 -8.60 5.19 -13.10
N THR A 81 -8.42 5.64 -14.34
CA THR A 81 -8.10 7.03 -14.68
C THR A 81 -8.86 7.42 -15.93
N GLY A 82 -9.70 8.46 -15.86
CA GLY A 82 -10.36 9.03 -17.05
C GLY A 82 -11.22 8.04 -17.86
N GLY A 83 -11.78 7.00 -17.22
CA GLY A 83 -12.57 5.95 -17.89
C GLY A 83 -11.74 4.77 -18.44
N GLN A 84 -10.42 4.82 -18.35
CA GLN A 84 -9.53 3.69 -18.63
C GLN A 84 -9.27 2.90 -17.35
N GLU A 85 -9.22 1.57 -17.47
CA GLU A 85 -8.95 0.64 -16.37
C GLU A 85 -7.66 -0.14 -16.67
N ALA A 86 -6.64 0.07 -15.86
CA ALA A 86 -5.41 -0.70 -15.86
C ALA A 86 -5.46 -1.76 -14.75
N LYS A 87 -4.93 -2.95 -15.01
CA LYS A 87 -4.91 -4.07 -14.06
C LYS A 87 -3.50 -4.53 -13.83
N GLY A 88 -3.19 -4.92 -12.60
CA GLY A 88 -1.87 -5.42 -12.28
C GLY A 88 -1.83 -6.23 -11.01
N ASP A 89 -0.64 -6.81 -10.80
CA ASP A 89 -0.24 -7.50 -9.59
C ASP A 89 0.89 -6.71 -8.92
N PHE A 90 0.99 -6.81 -7.60
CA PHE A 90 2.14 -6.28 -6.85
C PHE A 90 2.66 -7.32 -5.85
N ARG A 91 3.92 -7.15 -5.44
CA ARG A 91 4.52 -7.84 -4.31
C ARG A 91 5.55 -6.97 -3.59
N TYR A 92 5.83 -7.29 -2.34
CA TYR A 92 6.94 -6.74 -1.59
C TYR A 92 8.12 -7.71 -1.63
N VAL A 93 9.28 -7.20 -2.02
CA VAL A 93 10.57 -7.90 -1.97
C VAL A 93 11.56 -6.98 -1.27
N ASP A 94 12.11 -7.44 -0.13
CA ASP A 94 13.08 -6.68 0.66
C ASP A 94 12.64 -5.25 1.02
N GLY A 95 11.35 -5.07 1.34
CA GLY A 95 10.75 -3.77 1.67
C GLY A 95 10.47 -2.86 0.47
N LYS A 96 10.75 -3.32 -0.76
CA LYS A 96 10.43 -2.59 -2.00
C LYS A 96 9.17 -3.14 -2.64
N LEU A 97 8.38 -2.24 -3.23
CA LEU A 97 7.19 -2.59 -3.99
C LEU A 97 7.59 -2.93 -5.43
N GLU A 98 7.35 -4.17 -5.84
CA GLU A 98 7.44 -4.61 -7.24
C GLU A 98 6.05 -4.75 -7.83
N GLN A 99 5.91 -4.41 -9.11
CA GLN A 99 4.60 -4.30 -9.77
C GLN A 99 4.67 -4.81 -11.21
N HIS A 100 3.58 -5.40 -11.68
CA HIS A 100 3.36 -5.71 -13.08
C HIS A 100 1.95 -5.25 -13.45
N THR A 101 1.83 -4.27 -14.33
CA THR A 101 0.58 -3.62 -14.69
C THR A 101 0.41 -3.54 -16.21
N ASN A 102 -0.79 -3.86 -16.69
CA ASN A 102 -1.22 -3.65 -18.06
C ASN A 102 -2.11 -2.41 -18.11
N VAL A 103 -1.72 -1.43 -18.93
CA VAL A 103 -2.43 -0.18 -19.14
C VAL A 103 -2.99 -0.16 -20.56
N PRO A 104 -4.32 -0.13 -20.77
CA PRO A 104 -4.87 0.01 -22.09
C PRO A 104 -4.62 1.43 -22.63
N VAL A 105 -4.09 1.56 -23.84
CA VAL A 105 -3.82 2.84 -24.52
C VAL A 105 -4.44 2.76 -25.90
N GLU A 106 -5.30 3.70 -26.30
CA GLU A 106 -6.10 3.69 -27.55
C GLU A 106 -5.61 2.73 -28.67
N GLY A 107 -6.22 1.54 -28.76
CA GLY A 107 -5.91 0.52 -29.78
C GLY A 107 -4.73 -0.40 -29.48
N SER A 108 -4.11 -0.30 -28.31
CA SER A 108 -2.94 -1.08 -27.86
C SER A 108 -2.92 -1.28 -26.34
N GLU A 109 -2.00 -2.10 -25.85
CA GLU A 109 -1.73 -2.27 -24.42
C GLU A 109 -0.28 -1.94 -24.14
N MET A 110 -0.06 -1.13 -23.10
CA MET A 110 1.26 -0.85 -22.54
C MET A 110 1.48 -1.72 -21.31
N GLU A 111 2.52 -2.52 -21.31
CA GLU A 111 2.92 -3.38 -20.19
C GLU A 111 4.00 -2.66 -19.38
N ILE A 112 3.83 -2.59 -18.06
CA ILE A 112 4.75 -1.93 -17.13
C ILE A 112 5.19 -2.96 -16.09
N ILE A 113 6.50 -3.15 -15.95
CA ILE A 113 7.09 -3.98 -14.89
C ILE A 113 8.04 -3.11 -14.06
N ALA A 114 7.80 -2.99 -12.76
CA ALA A 114 8.71 -2.37 -11.81
C ALA A 114 9.33 -3.46 -10.92
N VAL A 115 10.66 -3.62 -11.00
CA VAL A 115 11.43 -4.58 -10.18
C VAL A 115 12.73 -3.94 -9.72
N GLY A 116 13.01 -4.05 -8.42
CA GLY A 116 14.11 -3.32 -7.79
C GLY A 116 14.05 -1.82 -8.06
N ASP A 117 15.10 -1.26 -8.68
CA ASP A 117 15.19 0.17 -9.01
C ASP A 117 14.85 0.47 -10.48
N PHE A 118 14.38 -0.52 -11.24
CA PHE A 118 14.17 -0.40 -12.68
C PHE A 118 12.70 -0.50 -13.04
N VAL A 119 12.31 0.28 -14.05
CA VAL A 119 10.99 0.18 -14.70
C VAL A 119 11.21 -0.30 -16.13
N TYR A 120 10.42 -1.27 -16.56
CA TYR A 120 10.42 -1.79 -17.92
C TYR A 120 9.08 -1.48 -18.56
N LEU A 121 9.13 -0.95 -19.78
CA LEU A 121 7.96 -0.59 -20.56
C LEU A 121 7.93 -1.39 -21.86
N LYS A 122 6.77 -1.91 -22.22
CA LYS A 122 6.52 -2.59 -23.50
C LYS A 122 5.34 -1.96 -24.21
N GLY A 123 5.35 -2.03 -25.53
CA GLY A 123 4.27 -1.49 -26.38
C GLY A 123 4.50 -0.03 -26.79
N LEU A 124 5.70 0.53 -26.53
CA LEU A 124 6.09 1.85 -27.02
C LEU A 124 6.35 1.80 -28.54
N PRO A 125 5.75 2.69 -29.35
CA PRO A 125 5.98 2.72 -30.78
C PRO A 125 7.42 3.13 -31.12
N GLY A 126 7.96 2.60 -32.23
CA GLY A 126 9.28 2.98 -32.74
C GLY A 126 10.49 2.39 -32.00
N GLN A 127 10.27 1.48 -31.05
CA GLN A 127 11.36 0.82 -30.33
C GLN A 127 11.95 -0.37 -31.10
N ALA A 128 13.27 -0.50 -31.07
CA ALA A 128 13.98 -1.62 -31.70
C ALA A 128 13.82 -2.94 -30.93
N LYS A 129 13.51 -2.85 -29.64
CA LYS A 129 13.28 -3.98 -28.74
C LYS A 129 11.87 -3.86 -28.15
N PRO A 130 11.21 -4.99 -27.85
CA PRO A 130 9.86 -4.96 -27.30
C PRO A 130 9.82 -4.30 -25.92
N TRP A 131 10.86 -4.48 -25.11
CA TRP A 131 11.00 -3.84 -23.81
C TRP A 131 12.04 -2.73 -23.84
N VAL A 132 11.69 -1.64 -23.18
CA VAL A 132 12.59 -0.55 -22.88
C VAL A 132 12.83 -0.52 -21.39
N LYS A 133 14.09 -0.39 -20.98
CA LYS A 133 14.48 -0.23 -19.58
C LYS A 133 14.67 1.25 -19.25
N ILE A 134 14.03 1.68 -18.17
CA ILE A 134 14.25 2.97 -17.53
C ILE A 134 15.17 2.74 -16.33
N ASP A 135 16.31 3.41 -16.34
CA ASP A 135 17.31 3.34 -15.29
C ASP A 135 17.44 4.72 -14.64
N PRO A 136 17.07 4.90 -13.36
CA PRO A 136 17.11 6.21 -12.71
C PRO A 136 18.53 6.81 -12.61
N LYS A 137 19.57 6.02 -12.92
CA LYS A 137 20.97 6.44 -12.96
C LYS A 137 21.46 6.78 -14.38
N ALA A 138 20.64 6.58 -15.41
CA ALA A 138 20.99 6.91 -16.79
C ALA A 138 20.72 8.40 -17.09
N ASP A 139 21.54 8.97 -17.97
CA ASP A 139 21.50 10.39 -18.35
C ASP A 139 20.47 10.70 -19.45
N ASP A 140 19.74 9.70 -19.96
CA ASP A 140 18.75 9.94 -21.02
C ASP A 140 17.53 10.73 -20.49
N PRO A 141 16.87 11.54 -21.34
CA PRO A 141 15.81 12.44 -20.89
C PRO A 141 14.63 11.73 -20.20
N ILE A 142 14.32 10.49 -20.56
CA ILE A 142 13.18 9.76 -20.03
C ILE A 142 13.53 9.16 -18.66
N SER A 143 14.75 8.63 -18.52
CA SER A 143 15.29 8.22 -17.22
C SER A 143 15.38 9.40 -16.24
N GLN A 144 15.78 10.58 -16.70
CA GLN A 144 15.78 11.80 -15.86
C GLN A 144 14.37 12.25 -15.45
N MET A 145 13.38 12.09 -16.33
CA MET A 145 11.97 12.37 -15.99
C MET A 145 11.45 11.39 -14.93
N PHE A 146 11.75 10.10 -15.08
CA PHE A 146 11.34 9.05 -14.13
C PHE A 146 12.09 9.10 -12.81
N LYS A 147 13.31 9.64 -12.79
CA LYS A 147 14.10 9.81 -11.56
C LYS A 147 13.31 10.55 -10.48
N GLY A 148 12.60 11.62 -10.83
CA GLY A 148 11.78 12.36 -9.87
C GLY A 148 10.61 11.55 -9.31
N ILE A 149 9.99 10.68 -10.13
CA ILE A 149 8.89 9.79 -9.72
C ILE A 149 9.39 8.70 -8.76
N VAL A 150 10.55 8.11 -9.07
CA VAL A 150 11.22 7.13 -8.19
C VAL A 150 11.65 7.80 -6.88
N GLU A 151 12.27 8.99 -6.95
CA GLU A 151 12.64 9.78 -5.78
C GLU A 151 11.43 10.23 -4.95
N GLY A 152 10.26 10.43 -5.57
CA GLY A 152 8.99 10.76 -4.93
C GLY A 152 8.41 9.62 -4.08
N GLY A 153 8.97 8.40 -4.15
CA GLY A 153 8.58 7.28 -3.30
C GLY A 153 7.46 6.41 -3.89
N VAL A 154 7.22 6.46 -5.20
CA VAL A 154 6.27 5.56 -5.86
C VAL A 154 6.69 4.08 -5.73
N SER A 155 7.99 3.81 -5.73
CA SER A 155 8.57 2.47 -5.50
C SER A 155 8.92 2.20 -4.04
N ASP A 156 8.86 3.22 -3.18
CA ASP A 156 9.15 3.15 -1.74
C ASP A 156 7.98 3.74 -0.94
N PRO A 157 6.94 2.94 -0.69
CA PRO A 157 5.77 3.38 0.06
C PRO A 157 6.11 3.86 1.48
N ALA A 158 7.18 3.36 2.09
CA ALA A 158 7.63 3.80 3.41
C ALA A 158 8.16 5.25 3.37
N LYS A 159 8.89 5.62 2.32
CA LYS A 159 9.29 7.01 2.07
C LYS A 159 8.08 7.92 1.84
N MET A 160 7.09 7.46 1.08
CA MET A 160 5.85 8.22 0.89
C MET A 160 5.13 8.46 2.23
N ALA A 161 4.99 7.43 3.07
CA ALA A 161 4.40 7.58 4.40
C ALA A 161 5.20 8.56 5.28
N ALA A 162 6.53 8.56 5.21
CA ALA A 162 7.37 9.51 5.92
C ALA A 162 7.14 10.97 5.45
N ASN A 163 6.96 11.20 4.15
CA ASN A 163 6.68 12.53 3.59
C ASN A 163 5.32 13.10 4.02
N LEU A 164 4.38 12.23 4.40
CA LEU A 164 3.04 12.61 4.85
C LEU A 164 2.97 12.95 6.35
N LYS A 165 4.04 12.70 7.13
CA LYS A 165 4.06 13.06 8.56
C LYS A 165 3.79 14.55 8.78
N GLY A 166 3.00 14.85 9.80
CA GLY A 166 2.51 16.18 10.13
C GLY A 166 1.38 16.67 9.23
N THR A 167 0.93 15.88 8.25
CA THR A 167 -0.24 16.21 7.42
C THR A 167 -1.49 15.73 8.14
N GLU A 168 -2.43 16.63 8.39
CA GLU A 168 -3.69 16.28 9.04
C GLU A 168 -4.60 15.52 8.06
N ALA A 169 -5.02 14.32 8.46
CA ALA A 169 -6.09 13.57 7.82
C ALA A 169 -7.36 13.59 8.66
N THR A 170 -8.50 13.62 7.97
CA THR A 170 -9.82 13.59 8.59
C THR A 170 -10.47 12.25 8.32
N VAL A 171 -11.03 11.61 9.36
CA VAL A 171 -11.89 10.44 9.20
C VAL A 171 -13.23 10.90 8.61
N LYS A 172 -13.52 10.50 7.37
CA LYS A 172 -14.76 10.90 6.66
C LYS A 172 -15.91 9.95 6.92
N ALA A 173 -15.61 8.66 7.06
CA ALA A 173 -16.59 7.61 7.25
C ALA A 173 -15.97 6.36 7.88
N THR A 174 -16.81 5.60 8.56
CA THR A 174 -16.53 4.24 9.05
C THR A 174 -17.71 3.37 8.65
N ASP A 175 -17.49 2.42 7.76
CA ASP A 175 -18.53 1.58 7.16
C ASP A 175 -18.16 0.11 7.36
N GLY A 176 -18.73 -0.50 8.41
CA GLY A 176 -18.36 -1.86 8.84
C GLY A 176 -16.89 -1.93 9.23
N ASP A 177 -16.14 -2.83 8.56
CA ASP A 177 -14.70 -3.02 8.77
C ASP A 177 -13.83 -2.03 7.99
N LYS A 178 -14.40 -0.97 7.41
CA LYS A 178 -13.66 0.00 6.60
C LYS A 178 -13.63 1.38 7.22
N THR A 179 -12.49 2.06 7.14
CA THR A 179 -12.33 3.46 7.54
C THR A 179 -11.86 4.29 6.36
N THR A 180 -12.54 5.40 6.11
CA THR A 180 -12.21 6.35 5.03
C THR A 180 -11.52 7.58 5.63
N TYR A 181 -10.28 7.82 5.21
CA TYR A 181 -9.49 9.00 5.54
C TYR A 181 -9.38 9.91 4.32
N GLU A 182 -9.48 11.23 4.53
CA GLU A 182 -9.27 12.23 3.49
C GLU A 182 -8.28 13.28 3.99
N PHE A 183 -7.33 13.64 3.14
CA PHE A 183 -6.32 14.65 3.44
C PHE A 183 -5.85 15.35 2.17
N SER A 184 -5.26 16.52 2.35
CA SER A 184 -4.72 17.31 1.24
C SER A 184 -3.20 17.28 1.28
N VAL A 185 -2.58 16.97 0.15
CA VAL A 185 -1.13 16.84 0.02
C VAL A 185 -0.62 17.90 -0.95
N ASP A 186 0.47 18.55 -0.56
CA ASP A 186 1.21 19.42 -1.48
C ASP A 186 1.77 18.57 -2.63
N PRO A 187 1.53 18.93 -3.91
CA PRO A 187 2.08 18.25 -5.07
C PRO A 187 3.59 17.96 -4.97
N ALA A 188 4.38 18.87 -4.38
CA ALA A 188 5.82 18.70 -4.17
C ALA A 188 6.15 17.60 -3.15
N LYS A 189 5.29 17.37 -2.15
CA LYS A 189 5.43 16.26 -1.19
C LYS A 189 5.02 14.91 -1.78
N ALA A 190 4.04 14.89 -2.69
CA ALA A 190 3.50 13.68 -3.29
C ALA A 190 4.33 13.15 -4.47
N MET A 191 4.84 14.04 -5.33
CA MET A 191 5.54 13.66 -6.58
C MET A 191 7.07 13.87 -6.49
N GLY A 192 7.57 14.42 -5.38
CA GLY A 192 8.97 14.85 -5.27
C GLY A 192 9.28 16.07 -6.14
N SER A 193 10.57 16.36 -6.33
CA SER A 193 11.06 17.50 -7.12
C SER A 193 10.99 17.24 -8.64
N THR A 194 9.92 16.64 -9.14
CA THR A 194 9.70 16.50 -10.59
C THR A 194 9.51 17.90 -11.19
N PRO A 195 10.30 18.31 -12.19
CA PRO A 195 10.05 19.57 -12.89
C PRO A 195 8.66 19.49 -13.52
N SER A 196 7.76 20.37 -13.11
CA SER A 196 6.49 20.55 -13.83
C SER A 196 6.82 20.96 -15.27
N PRO A 197 6.18 20.37 -16.29
CA PRO A 197 6.34 20.84 -17.68
C PRO A 197 5.85 22.29 -17.86
N SER A 198 5.18 22.86 -16.86
CA SER A 198 4.80 24.27 -16.79
C SER A 198 5.27 24.89 -15.46
N PRO A 199 6.36 25.69 -15.47
CA PRO A 199 6.89 26.35 -14.27
C PRO A 199 6.02 27.50 -13.75
N SER A 200 4.90 27.82 -14.42
CA SER A 200 4.01 28.95 -14.11
C SER A 200 2.66 28.56 -13.52
N ALA A 201 2.35 27.27 -13.38
CA ALA A 201 1.11 26.82 -12.76
C ALA A 201 1.34 26.48 -11.29
N THR A 202 0.84 27.31 -10.37
CA THR A 202 0.69 26.92 -8.96
C THR A 202 -0.22 25.70 -8.91
N MET A 203 0.37 24.51 -8.73
CA MET A 203 -0.42 23.29 -8.62
C MET A 203 -1.24 23.35 -7.32
N LYS A 204 -2.56 23.21 -7.46
CA LYS A 204 -3.45 23.13 -6.30
C LYS A 204 -3.10 21.88 -5.48
N PRO A 205 -3.32 21.90 -4.15
CA PRO A 205 -3.19 20.71 -3.33
C PRO A 205 -3.97 19.52 -3.89
N LEU A 206 -3.36 18.33 -3.82
CA LEU A 206 -3.96 17.08 -4.23
C LEU A 206 -4.83 16.55 -3.10
N THR A 207 -6.11 16.28 -3.36
CA THR A 207 -6.95 15.59 -2.38
C THR A 207 -6.71 14.10 -2.50
N MET A 208 -6.29 13.47 -1.41
CA MET A 208 -6.09 12.03 -1.28
C MET A 208 -7.20 11.44 -0.41
N THR A 209 -7.72 10.28 -0.81
CA THR A 209 -8.67 9.51 -0.02
C THR A 209 -8.18 8.08 0.12
N TYR A 210 -8.02 7.61 1.35
CA TYR A 210 -7.67 6.23 1.67
C TYR A 210 -8.87 5.53 2.31
N VAL A 211 -9.32 4.44 1.71
CA VAL A 211 -10.27 3.51 2.32
C VAL A 211 -9.46 2.30 2.76
N LEU A 212 -9.31 2.10 4.07
CA LEU A 212 -8.57 0.98 4.65
C LEU A 212 -9.54 -0.03 5.28
N ASP A 213 -9.20 -1.31 5.25
CA ASP A 213 -9.90 -2.35 6.01
C ASP A 213 -9.42 -2.43 7.47
N LYS A 214 -10.03 -3.32 8.27
CA LYS A 214 -9.71 -3.52 9.68
C LYS A 214 -8.27 -3.97 9.96
N ASP A 215 -7.57 -4.47 8.94
CA ASP A 215 -6.17 -4.89 9.02
C ASP A 215 -5.23 -3.80 8.50
N ASP A 216 -5.73 -2.56 8.33
CA ASP A 216 -5.10 -1.39 7.72
C ASP A 216 -4.72 -1.58 6.23
N ARG A 217 -5.20 -2.63 5.55
CA ARG A 217 -4.90 -2.81 4.12
C ARG A 217 -5.73 -1.85 3.29
N PRO A 218 -5.17 -1.26 2.22
CA PRO A 218 -5.96 -0.40 1.35
C PRO A 218 -7.03 -1.23 0.63
N VAL A 219 -8.27 -0.77 0.65
CA VAL A 219 -9.32 -1.24 -0.26
C VAL A 219 -9.30 -0.36 -1.50
N THR A 220 -9.25 0.95 -1.28
CA THR A 220 -9.19 1.94 -2.35
C THR A 220 -8.30 3.10 -1.92
N ILE A 221 -7.46 3.57 -2.83
CA ILE A 221 -6.73 4.83 -2.72
C ILE A 221 -7.14 5.68 -3.90
N SER A 222 -7.59 6.91 -3.68
CA SER A 222 -7.89 7.83 -4.77
C SER A 222 -7.26 9.19 -4.59
N THR A 223 -6.99 9.83 -5.72
CA THR A 223 -6.43 11.16 -5.82
C THR A 223 -7.18 11.95 -6.87
N SER A 224 -7.48 13.22 -6.59
CA SER A 224 -8.07 14.13 -7.58
C SER A 224 -7.15 15.34 -7.80
N ALA A 225 -6.85 15.61 -9.07
CA ALA A 225 -6.04 16.74 -9.51
C ALA A 225 -6.65 17.35 -10.77
N ALA A 226 -6.88 18.67 -10.77
CA ALA A 226 -7.33 19.42 -11.96
C ALA A 226 -8.54 18.83 -12.71
N GLY A 227 -9.47 18.17 -12.00
CA GLY A 227 -10.66 17.55 -12.60
C GLY A 227 -10.45 16.13 -13.14
N GLN A 228 -9.24 15.58 -13.04
CA GLN A 228 -8.93 14.18 -13.29
C GLN A 228 -8.87 13.43 -11.96
N SER A 229 -9.55 12.28 -11.89
CA SER A 229 -9.52 11.39 -10.74
C SER A 229 -8.75 10.12 -11.11
N ILE A 230 -7.87 9.71 -10.20
CA ILE A 230 -7.18 8.43 -10.23
C ILE A 230 -7.70 7.64 -9.05
N GLU A 231 -8.15 6.42 -9.27
CA GLU A 231 -8.59 5.50 -8.22
C GLU A 231 -7.86 4.17 -8.37
N VAL A 232 -7.22 3.70 -7.31
CA VAL A 232 -6.55 2.40 -7.25
C VAL A 232 -7.31 1.53 -6.25
N THR A 233 -7.88 0.43 -6.73
CA THR A 233 -8.51 -0.59 -5.90
C THR A 233 -7.54 -1.75 -5.70
N TYR A 234 -7.44 -2.26 -4.48
CA TYR A 234 -6.56 -3.37 -4.14
C TYR A 234 -7.38 -4.60 -3.71
N GLY A 235 -6.84 -5.78 -3.96
CA GLY A 235 -7.51 -7.05 -3.67
C GLY A 235 -6.57 -8.24 -3.67
N ASP A 236 -7.16 -9.44 -3.56
CA ASP A 236 -6.48 -10.74 -3.66
C ASP A 236 -5.19 -10.84 -2.84
N TRP A 237 -5.21 -10.28 -1.63
CA TRP A 237 -4.08 -10.26 -0.71
C TRP A 237 -3.49 -11.66 -0.48
N GLY A 238 -2.16 -11.78 -0.60
CA GLY A 238 -1.42 -13.04 -0.47
C GLY A 238 -1.48 -13.93 -1.71
N LYS A 239 -2.07 -13.50 -2.83
CA LYS A 239 -2.03 -14.22 -4.10
C LYS A 239 -0.59 -14.44 -4.55
N LYS A 240 -0.26 -15.67 -4.97
CA LYS A 240 1.03 -15.94 -5.61
C LYS A 240 1.10 -15.21 -6.96
N VAL A 241 2.07 -14.32 -7.10
CA VAL A 241 2.30 -13.52 -8.31
C VAL A 241 3.70 -13.78 -8.86
N ASP A 242 3.83 -13.72 -10.18
CA ASP A 242 5.11 -13.80 -10.88
C ASP A 242 5.42 -12.43 -11.49
N ILE A 243 6.36 -11.74 -10.85
CA ILE A 243 6.83 -10.43 -11.28
C ILE A 243 8.34 -10.59 -11.46
N SER A 244 8.86 -10.38 -12.66
CA SER A 244 10.29 -10.54 -12.94
C SER A 244 10.70 -9.59 -14.06
N ALA A 245 11.99 -9.22 -14.07
CA ALA A 245 12.52 -8.43 -15.17
C ALA A 245 12.33 -9.19 -16.50
N PRO A 246 12.03 -8.48 -17.60
CA PRO A 246 11.97 -9.10 -18.92
C PRO A 246 13.30 -9.77 -19.29
N PRO A 247 13.28 -10.75 -20.22
CA PRO A 247 14.50 -11.36 -20.74
C PRO A 247 15.47 -10.32 -21.30
N ALA A 248 16.75 -10.39 -20.94
CA ALA A 248 17.73 -9.34 -21.23
C ALA A 248 17.93 -9.10 -22.75
N ASP A 249 17.72 -10.11 -23.59
CA ASP A 249 17.77 -10.03 -25.05
C ASP A 249 16.56 -9.30 -25.66
N GLN A 250 15.48 -9.16 -24.90
CA GLN A 250 14.27 -8.41 -25.26
C GLN A 250 14.29 -6.97 -24.75
N VAL A 251 15.29 -6.59 -23.95
CA VAL A 251 15.43 -5.27 -23.35
C VAL A 251 16.40 -4.42 -24.18
N GLY A 252 15.98 -3.22 -24.53
CA GLY A 252 16.81 -2.21 -25.16
C GLY A 252 16.82 -0.88 -24.40
N PRO A 253 17.75 0.02 -24.72
CA PRO A 253 17.64 1.42 -24.31
C PRO A 253 16.43 2.06 -25.00
N ILE A 254 15.96 3.17 -24.44
CA ILE A 254 14.91 3.94 -25.09
C ILE A 254 15.43 4.64 -26.34
N SER A 255 14.75 4.46 -27.46
CA SER A 255 14.97 5.25 -28.68
C SER A 255 13.92 6.35 -28.74
N MET A 256 14.35 7.62 -28.73
CA MET A 256 13.44 8.73 -29.03
C MET A 256 13.40 8.94 -30.55
N PRO A 257 12.21 9.04 -31.17
CA PRO A 257 12.14 9.49 -32.55
C PRO A 257 12.71 10.91 -32.62
N SER A 258 13.63 11.16 -33.56
CA SER A 258 14.11 12.53 -33.79
C SER A 258 12.91 13.39 -34.17
N ALA A 259 12.75 14.55 -33.52
CA ALA A 259 11.84 15.57 -34.00
C ALA A 259 12.27 15.96 -35.42
N GLY A 260 11.51 15.50 -36.41
CA GLY A 260 11.64 15.89 -37.81
C GLY A 260 10.95 17.22 -38.09
#